data_AF-A0A7X9BSQ3-F1
#
_entry.id   AF-A0A7X9BSQ3-F1
#
_cell.length_a   1.000
_cell.length_b   1.000
_cell.length_c   1.000
_cell.angle_alpha   90.00
_cell.angle_beta   90.00
_cell.angle_gamma   90.00
#
_symmetry.space_group_name_H-M   'P 1'
#
loop_
_entity.id
_entity.type
_entity.pdbx_description
1 polymer ?
#
loop_
_entity_poly.entity_id
_entity_poly.type
_entity_poly.pdbx_seq_one_letter_code
_entity_poly.pdbx_strand_id
1 'polypeptide(L)'
;MKKNEWKEKIQREFPFMKQTGNSNDNTYRRWGFECSGGWYELLRDCCQQITDRYKKAGIEIDFVPVQVKEKFGTLRFYYEFEDAPLKIAAFDFIGSCSVRFEPENKADDEIKKNFRHDIATIVRVAEERSKHTCENCGKEGVLRKDLGWIRTLCDECYDERIKVIENSKKKRTENKPEDYMG
;
A
#
# COMPACT_ATOMS: atom_id res chain seq x y z
N MET A 1 -16.57 10.90 0.69
CA MET A 1 -15.18 11.33 0.96
C MET A 1 -14.61 11.96 -0.30
N LYS A 2 -14.04 13.17 -0.23
CA LYS A 2 -13.38 13.81 -1.39
C LYS A 2 -12.13 13.02 -1.78
N LYS A 3 -11.68 13.12 -3.04
CA LYS A 3 -10.66 12.27 -3.71
C LYS A 3 -9.30 12.12 -2.98
N ASN A 4 -8.98 12.92 -1.96
CA ASN A 4 -7.72 12.82 -1.19
C ASN A 4 -7.89 12.98 0.35
N GLU A 5 -9.11 13.10 0.86
CA GLU A 5 -9.37 13.49 2.26
C GLU A 5 -8.78 12.47 3.27
N TRP A 6 -8.81 11.19 2.93
CA TRP A 6 -8.27 10.13 3.78
C TRP A 6 -6.75 10.18 3.91
N LYS A 7 -6.04 10.62 2.85
CA LYS A 7 -4.58 10.75 2.85
C LYS A 7 -4.13 11.83 3.84
N GLU A 8 -4.89 12.91 3.97
CA GLU A 8 -4.63 13.96 4.94
C GLU A 8 -5.02 13.53 6.37
N LYS A 9 -6.07 12.73 6.52
CA LYS A 9 -6.46 12.19 7.83
C LYS A 9 -5.36 11.32 8.43
N ILE A 10 -4.86 10.34 7.66
CA ILE A 10 -3.81 9.43 8.15
C ILE A 10 -2.50 10.18 8.46
N GLN A 11 -2.14 11.20 7.67
CA GLN A 11 -0.94 12.02 7.91
C GLN A 11 -1.05 12.95 9.13
N ARG A 12 -2.27 13.37 9.48
CA ARG A 12 -2.52 14.15 10.71
C ARG A 12 -2.49 13.26 11.94
N GLU A 13 -3.06 12.07 11.85
CA GLU A 13 -3.13 11.11 12.95
C GLU A 13 -1.76 10.49 13.25
N PHE A 14 -0.97 10.19 12.21
CA PHE A 14 0.34 9.54 12.32
C PHE A 14 1.44 10.42 11.72
N PRO A 15 2.19 11.19 12.53
CA PRO A 15 3.19 12.12 12.04
C PRO A 15 4.30 11.50 11.19
N PHE A 16 4.67 10.23 11.43
CA PHE A 16 5.65 9.50 10.63
C PHE A 16 5.17 9.23 9.18
N MET A 17 3.87 9.36 8.90
CA MET A 17 3.30 9.24 7.56
C MET A 17 3.30 10.56 6.78
N LYS A 18 3.74 11.68 7.36
CA LYS A 18 3.71 12.99 6.67
C LYS A 18 4.56 12.98 5.41
N GLN A 19 3.99 13.50 4.32
CA GLN A 19 4.72 13.73 3.08
C GLN A 19 5.44 15.07 3.13
N THR A 20 6.74 15.07 2.84
CA THR A 20 7.52 16.28 2.60
C THR A 20 7.63 16.44 1.10
N GLY A 21 6.79 17.29 0.50
CA GLY A 21 6.63 17.45 -0.96
C GLY A 21 7.85 17.99 -1.72
N ASN A 22 9.06 17.91 -1.15
CA ASN A 22 10.27 18.47 -1.75
C ASN A 22 11.58 17.73 -1.38
N SER A 23 11.53 16.42 -1.08
CA SER A 23 12.75 15.66 -0.77
C SER A 23 13.01 14.52 -1.75
N ASN A 24 14.27 14.38 -2.15
CA ASN A 24 14.79 13.23 -2.90
C ASN A 24 15.03 12.00 -1.98
N ASP A 25 14.56 12.02 -0.73
CA ASP A 25 14.96 11.05 0.28
C ASP A 25 14.38 9.65 0.02
N ASN A 26 13.06 9.56 -0.25
CA ASN A 26 12.40 8.29 -0.55
C ASN A 26 11.10 8.43 -1.39
N THR A 27 10.67 7.32 -1.99
CA THR A 27 9.55 7.24 -2.96
C THR A 27 8.22 7.70 -2.37
N TYR A 28 7.96 7.39 -1.10
CA TYR A 28 6.73 7.77 -0.41
C TYR A 28 6.65 9.27 -0.16
N ARG A 29 7.72 9.93 0.26
CA ARG A 29 7.74 11.39 0.44
C ARG A 29 7.41 12.12 -0.87
N ARG A 30 7.83 11.56 -2.01
CA ARG A 30 7.58 12.10 -3.35
C ARG A 30 6.18 11.82 -3.90
N TRP A 31 5.72 10.58 -3.85
CA TRP A 31 4.48 10.14 -4.53
C TRP A 31 3.30 9.85 -3.57
N GLY A 32 3.61 9.60 -2.30
CA GLY A 32 2.63 9.30 -1.26
C GLY A 32 1.98 7.95 -1.41
N PHE A 33 0.66 7.96 -1.20
CA PHE A 33 -0.17 6.77 -1.36
C PHE A 33 -0.48 6.52 -2.83
N GLU A 34 0.12 5.48 -3.37
CA GLU A 34 -0.11 4.89 -4.70
C GLU A 34 -1.14 3.75 -4.62
N CYS A 35 -2.16 3.93 -3.78
CA CYS A 35 -3.26 2.99 -3.60
C CYS A 35 -4.60 3.73 -3.47
N SER A 36 -5.70 2.98 -3.56
CA SER A 36 -7.06 3.50 -3.49
C SER A 36 -7.56 3.61 -2.04
N GLY A 37 -8.53 4.49 -1.80
CA GLY A 37 -8.97 4.86 -0.45
C GLY A 37 -9.75 3.78 0.31
N GLY A 38 -10.16 2.69 -0.34
CA GLY A 38 -10.82 1.57 0.34
C GLY A 38 -9.91 0.88 1.37
N TRP A 39 -8.59 0.99 1.22
CA TRP A 39 -7.63 0.47 2.21
C TRP A 39 -7.30 1.45 3.34
N TYR A 40 -8.01 2.58 3.46
CA TYR A 40 -7.77 3.55 4.52
C TYR A 40 -7.82 2.92 5.91
N GLU A 41 -8.86 2.14 6.22
CA GLU A 41 -8.99 1.52 7.55
C GLU A 41 -7.89 0.49 7.83
N LEU A 42 -7.43 -0.25 6.81
CA LEU A 42 -6.30 -1.18 6.95
C LEU A 42 -5.00 -0.43 7.27
N LEU A 43 -4.74 0.67 6.55
CA LEU A 43 -3.56 1.50 6.77
C LEU A 43 -3.61 2.19 8.13
N ARG A 44 -4.78 2.71 8.52
CA ARG A 44 -4.99 3.36 9.82
C ARG A 44 -4.74 2.38 10.97
N ASP A 45 -5.32 1.18 10.91
CA ASP A 45 -5.12 0.12 11.90
C ASP A 45 -3.64 -0.32 11.97
N CYS A 46 -3.00 -0.50 10.82
CA CYS A 46 -1.56 -0.79 10.75
C CYS A 46 -0.73 0.31 11.43
N CYS A 47 -0.97 1.58 11.11
CA CYS A 47 -0.26 2.70 11.70
C CYS A 47 -0.50 2.81 13.21
N GLN A 48 -1.73 2.57 13.67
CA GLN A 48 -2.06 2.58 15.09
C GLN A 48 -1.30 1.48 15.85
N GLN A 49 -1.29 0.26 15.34
CA GLN A 49 -0.58 -0.86 15.96
C GLN A 49 0.95 -0.61 16.00
N ILE A 50 1.51 0.01 14.97
CA ILE A 50 2.91 0.48 14.98
C ILE A 50 3.08 1.48 16.13
N THR A 51 2.30 2.56 16.17
CA THR A 51 2.38 3.57 17.24
C THR A 51 2.26 2.98 18.64
N ASP A 52 1.32 2.06 18.85
CA ASP A 52 1.14 1.39 20.15
C ASP A 52 2.34 0.52 20.52
N ARG A 53 2.95 -0.15 19.53
CA ARG A 53 4.15 -0.97 19.74
C ARG A 53 5.36 -0.14 20.14
N TYR A 54 5.55 1.03 19.51
CA TYR A 54 6.58 2.02 19.88
C TYR A 54 6.34 2.57 21.28
N LYS A 55 5.10 2.98 21.57
CA LYS A 55 4.71 3.47 22.90
C LYS A 55 4.96 2.44 24.00
N LYS A 56 4.66 1.16 23.74
CA LYS A 56 4.94 0.05 24.68
C LYS A 56 6.43 -0.18 24.92
N ALA A 57 7.27 0.03 23.91
CA ALA A 57 8.72 -0.05 24.05
C ALA A 57 9.34 1.19 24.73
N GLY A 58 8.61 2.31 24.80
CA GLY A 58 9.13 3.55 25.36
C GLY A 58 10.22 4.20 24.50
N ILE A 59 10.21 3.93 23.19
CA ILE A 59 11.15 4.49 22.22
C ILE A 59 10.44 5.47 21.29
N GLU A 60 11.17 6.46 20.80
CA GLU A 60 10.66 7.38 19.77
C GLU A 60 10.48 6.66 18.43
N ILE A 61 9.54 7.15 17.62
CA ILE A 61 9.21 6.52 16.34
C ILE A 61 10.31 6.82 15.31
N ASP A 62 11.14 5.82 15.05
CA ASP A 62 12.16 5.80 13.98
C ASP A 62 11.66 5.07 12.71
N PHE A 63 10.37 4.74 12.64
CA PHE A 63 9.74 4.10 11.48
C PHE A 63 9.61 5.07 10.30
N VAL A 64 10.22 4.73 9.18
CA VAL A 64 10.23 5.57 7.96
C VAL A 64 9.47 4.87 6.83
N PRO A 65 8.28 5.36 6.41
CA PRO A 65 7.60 4.83 5.24
C PRO A 65 8.40 5.13 3.96
N VAL A 66 8.65 4.09 3.16
CA VAL A 66 9.43 4.17 1.92
C VAL A 66 8.53 4.13 0.69
N GLN A 67 7.50 3.28 0.69
CA GLN A 67 6.51 3.23 -0.38
C GLN A 67 5.22 2.59 0.11
N VAL A 68 4.07 3.14 -0.30
CA VAL A 68 2.75 2.57 -0.04
C VAL A 68 1.99 2.47 -1.36
N LYS A 69 1.90 1.26 -1.92
CA LYS A 69 1.34 1.05 -3.27
C LYS A 69 0.42 -0.16 -3.36
N GLU A 70 -0.39 -0.18 -4.41
CA GLU A 70 -1.02 -1.41 -4.89
C GLU A 70 -0.03 -2.20 -5.76
N LYS A 71 0.03 -3.52 -5.55
CA LYS A 71 0.71 -4.45 -6.45
C LYS A 71 -0.04 -5.79 -6.50
N PHE A 72 -0.44 -6.21 -7.71
CA PHE A 72 -1.19 -7.45 -7.98
C PHE A 72 -2.49 -7.59 -7.16
N GLY A 73 -3.22 -6.49 -6.99
CA GLY A 73 -4.46 -6.41 -6.22
C GLY A 73 -4.26 -6.44 -4.71
N THR A 74 -3.05 -6.19 -4.22
CA THR A 74 -2.71 -6.26 -2.79
C THR A 74 -1.87 -5.07 -2.35
N LEU A 75 -1.98 -4.70 -1.08
CA LEU A 75 -1.21 -3.62 -0.49
C LEU A 75 0.26 -4.02 -0.38
N ARG A 76 1.15 -3.06 -0.66
CA ARG A 76 2.57 -3.12 -0.32
C ARG A 76 2.92 -1.91 0.50
N PHE A 77 3.43 -2.17 1.70
CA PHE A 77 3.88 -1.14 2.62
C PHE A 77 5.35 -1.41 2.94
N TYR A 78 6.23 -0.69 2.24
CA TYR A 78 7.66 -0.71 2.48
C TYR A 78 8.05 0.38 3.45
N TYR A 79 8.97 0.04 4.33
CA TYR A 79 9.47 0.90 5.38
C TYR A 79 10.95 0.61 5.63
N GLU A 80 11.60 1.53 6.33
CA GLU A 80 12.95 1.45 6.86
C GLU A 80 12.92 1.95 8.32
N PHE A 81 14.01 1.75 9.06
CA PHE A 81 14.23 2.37 10.37
C PHE A 81 15.34 3.41 10.22
N GLU A 82 15.26 4.56 10.91
CA GLU A 82 16.27 5.63 10.82
C GLU A 82 17.69 5.14 11.20
N ASP A 83 17.77 4.16 12.09
CA ASP A 83 19.01 3.60 12.60
C ASP A 83 19.52 2.38 11.79
N ALA A 84 18.81 1.97 10.73
CA ALA A 84 19.18 0.82 9.93
C ALA A 84 20.36 1.16 8.99
N PRO A 85 21.47 0.39 9.05
CA PRO A 85 22.65 0.66 8.22
C PRO A 85 22.42 0.33 6.73
N LEU A 86 21.38 -0.45 6.41
CA LEU A 86 21.03 -0.90 5.07
C LEU A 86 19.52 -0.80 4.85
N LYS A 87 19.13 -0.37 3.64
CA LYS A 87 17.73 -0.29 3.22
C LYS A 87 17.10 -1.69 3.16
N ILE A 88 15.88 -1.82 3.66
CA ILE A 88 15.12 -3.08 3.55
C ILE A 88 14.82 -3.33 2.06
N ALA A 89 15.40 -4.40 1.50
CA ALA A 89 15.08 -4.82 0.15
C ALA A 89 13.86 -5.75 0.18
N ALA A 90 12.75 -5.30 -0.41
CA ALA A 90 11.57 -6.13 -0.60
C ALA A 90 11.52 -6.66 -2.04
N PHE A 91 11.52 -7.99 -2.19
CA PHE A 91 11.27 -8.66 -3.47
C PHE A 91 9.83 -9.18 -3.49
N ASP A 92 8.97 -8.64 -4.36
CA ASP A 92 7.63 -9.19 -4.55
C ASP A 92 7.62 -10.16 -5.73
N PHE A 93 7.48 -11.44 -5.41
CA PHE A 93 7.21 -12.48 -6.39
C PHE A 93 5.72 -12.55 -6.70
N ILE A 94 5.36 -12.80 -7.97
CA ILE A 94 3.97 -13.00 -8.40
C ILE A 94 3.44 -14.27 -7.70
N GLY A 95 2.44 -14.12 -6.83
CA GLY A 95 1.79 -15.24 -6.13
C GLY A 95 2.42 -15.69 -4.81
N SER A 96 3.48 -15.04 -4.32
CA SER A 96 4.10 -15.31 -3.00
C SER A 96 4.07 -14.07 -2.09
N CYS A 97 4.22 -14.26 -0.77
CA CYS A 97 4.51 -13.18 0.17
C CYS A 97 5.69 -12.33 -0.33
N SER A 98 5.65 -11.02 -0.08
CA SER A 98 6.83 -10.16 -0.22
C SER A 98 7.92 -10.71 0.69
N VAL A 99 9.01 -11.16 0.09
CA VAL A 99 10.20 -11.57 0.85
C VAL A 99 10.91 -10.27 1.20
N ARG A 100 10.87 -9.90 2.48
CA ARG A 100 11.69 -8.81 3.02
C ARG A 100 13.03 -9.41 3.41
N PHE A 101 14.10 -8.96 2.76
CA PHE A 101 15.43 -9.22 3.23
C PHE A 101 15.79 -8.13 4.24
N GLU A 102 15.71 -8.48 5.51
CA GLU A 102 16.24 -7.68 6.61
C GLU A 102 17.65 -8.20 6.87
N PRO A 103 18.72 -7.57 6.34
CA PRO A 103 20.07 -8.02 6.62
C PRO A 103 20.29 -8.00 8.14
N GLU A 104 20.76 -9.13 8.68
CA GLU A 104 21.09 -9.20 10.10
C GLU A 104 22.10 -8.10 10.45
N ASN A 105 21.66 -7.13 11.26
CA ASN A 105 22.57 -6.19 11.84
C ASN A 105 23.19 -6.86 13.07
N LYS A 106 24.47 -7.28 12.96
CA LYS A 106 25.19 -7.94 14.06
C LYS A 106 25.30 -7.09 15.34
N ALA A 107 24.96 -5.80 15.24
CA ALA A 107 24.90 -4.88 16.38
C ALA A 107 23.53 -4.86 17.10
N ASP A 108 22.48 -5.48 16.53
CA ASP A 108 21.16 -5.50 17.17
C ASP A 108 21.12 -6.56 18.28
N ASP A 109 20.69 -6.15 19.47
CA ASP A 109 20.37 -7.07 20.57
C ASP A 109 19.04 -7.81 20.31
N GLU A 110 18.76 -8.85 21.10
CA GLU A 110 17.54 -9.66 20.96
C GLU A 110 16.25 -8.85 21.17
N ILE A 111 16.30 -7.79 21.99
CA ILE A 111 15.15 -6.91 22.26
C ILE A 111 14.78 -6.16 20.97
N LYS A 112 15.77 -5.61 20.28
CA LYS A 112 15.62 -4.87 19.04
C LYS A 112 15.21 -5.78 17.88
N LYS A 113 15.73 -7.00 17.81
CA LYS A 113 15.27 -8.01 16.84
C LYS A 113 13.79 -8.34 17.02
N ASN A 114 13.36 -8.61 18.25
CA ASN A 114 11.95 -8.87 18.55
C ASN A 114 11.07 -7.66 18.24
N PHE A 115 11.55 -6.45 18.56
CA PHE A 115 10.85 -5.23 18.20
C PHE A 115 10.62 -5.10 16.69
N ARG A 116 11.68 -5.25 15.89
CA ARG A 116 11.60 -5.17 14.43
C ARG A 116 10.71 -6.27 13.84
N HIS A 117 10.77 -7.47 14.41
CA HIS A 117 9.90 -8.58 14.05
C HIS A 117 8.41 -8.28 14.31
N ASP A 118 8.09 -7.63 15.44
CA ASP A 118 6.72 -7.23 15.75
C ASP A 118 6.19 -6.21 14.72
N ILE A 119 7.02 -5.22 14.36
CA ILE A 119 6.67 -4.24 13.32
C ILE A 119 6.45 -4.91 11.96
N ALA A 120 7.35 -5.82 11.57
CA ALA A 120 7.22 -6.59 10.34
C ALA A 120 5.93 -7.43 10.31
N THR A 121 5.55 -7.99 11.47
CA THR A 121 4.31 -8.76 11.63
C THR A 121 3.08 -7.88 11.46
N ILE A 122 3.04 -6.70 12.09
CA ILE A 122 1.94 -5.73 11.96
C ILE A 122 1.73 -5.37 10.48
N VAL A 123 2.80 -5.02 9.78
CA VAL A 123 2.73 -4.65 8.36
C VAL A 123 2.26 -5.84 7.51
N ARG A 124 2.80 -7.04 7.76
CA ARG A 124 2.40 -8.26 7.03
C ARG A 124 0.91 -8.58 7.22
N VAL A 125 0.36 -8.38 8.41
CA VAL A 125 -1.08 -8.57 8.67
C VAL A 125 -1.92 -7.61 7.83
N ALA A 126 -1.52 -6.34 7.71
CA ALA A 126 -2.22 -5.37 6.88
C ALA A 126 -2.18 -5.75 5.38
N GLU A 127 -1.01 -6.18 4.89
CA GLU A 127 -0.85 -6.65 3.52
C GLU A 127 -1.67 -7.92 3.25
N GLU A 128 -1.72 -8.86 4.18
CA GLU A 128 -2.52 -10.09 4.05
C GLU A 128 -4.00 -9.77 3.98
N ARG A 129 -4.50 -8.90 4.87
CA ARG A 129 -5.90 -8.46 4.89
C ARG A 129 -6.31 -7.74 3.61
N SER A 130 -5.39 -7.05 2.95
CA SER A 130 -5.67 -6.35 1.69
C SER A 130 -6.10 -7.29 0.55
N LYS A 131 -5.69 -8.57 0.58
CA LYS A 131 -6.09 -9.60 -0.40
C LYS A 131 -7.59 -9.87 -0.43
N HIS A 132 -8.26 -9.55 0.68
CA HIS A 132 -9.68 -9.80 0.90
C HIS A 132 -10.45 -8.49 1.11
N THR A 133 -9.83 -7.34 0.84
CA THR A 133 -10.43 -6.02 1.06
C THR A 133 -10.49 -5.24 -0.24
N CYS A 134 -11.70 -4.81 -0.62
CA CYS A 134 -11.94 -4.01 -1.81
C CYS A 134 -11.12 -2.71 -1.78
N GLU A 135 -10.28 -2.54 -2.79
CA GLU A 135 -9.43 -1.35 -2.96
C GLU A 135 -10.22 -0.04 -3.01
N ASN A 136 -11.46 -0.08 -3.53
CA ASN A 136 -12.23 1.12 -3.78
C ASN A 136 -13.06 1.56 -2.57
N CYS A 137 -13.74 0.62 -1.92
CA CYS A 137 -14.71 0.92 -0.87
C CYS A 137 -14.38 0.34 0.52
N GLY A 138 -13.41 -0.59 0.62
CA GLY A 138 -12.99 -1.20 1.88
C GLY A 138 -13.87 -2.34 2.40
N LYS A 139 -14.95 -2.71 1.71
CA LYS A 139 -15.75 -3.91 2.00
C LYS A 139 -14.95 -5.19 1.65
N GLU A 140 -15.46 -6.35 2.03
CA GLU A 140 -14.92 -7.63 1.60
C GLU A 140 -14.83 -7.71 0.07
N GLY A 141 -13.69 -8.13 -0.45
CA GLY A 141 -13.39 -8.17 -1.87
C GLY A 141 -12.65 -9.44 -2.24
N VAL A 142 -12.69 -9.77 -3.53
CA VAL A 142 -11.97 -10.91 -4.09
C VAL A 142 -11.06 -10.46 -5.22
N LEU A 143 -10.02 -11.24 -5.47
CA LEU A 143 -9.04 -10.97 -6.50
C LEU A 143 -9.65 -11.15 -7.90
N ARG A 144 -9.72 -10.06 -8.67
CA ARG A 144 -10.20 -9.99 -10.05
C ARG A 144 -8.99 -9.97 -11.00
N LYS A 145 -8.91 -10.95 -11.89
CA LYS A 145 -7.79 -11.14 -12.84
C LYS A 145 -8.19 -10.92 -14.30
N ASP A 146 -9.48 -10.82 -14.55
CA ASP A 146 -10.13 -10.59 -15.83
C ASP A 146 -10.18 -9.09 -16.20
N LEU A 147 -9.88 -8.22 -15.23
CA LEU A 147 -9.59 -6.83 -15.46
C LEU A 147 -8.17 -6.71 -16.07
N GLY A 148 -7.96 -5.74 -16.97
CA GLY A 148 -6.63 -5.49 -17.58
C GLY A 148 -5.51 -5.17 -16.57
N TRP A 149 -5.85 -4.97 -15.30
CA TRP A 149 -4.95 -4.95 -14.15
C TRP A 149 -5.57 -5.80 -13.03
N ILE A 150 -4.76 -6.61 -12.35
CA ILE A 150 -5.25 -7.43 -11.22
C ILE A 150 -5.63 -6.51 -10.06
N ARG A 151 -6.82 -6.70 -9.50
CA ARG A 151 -7.35 -5.87 -8.40
C ARG A 151 -8.18 -6.68 -7.41
N THR A 152 -8.21 -6.29 -6.15
CA THR A 152 -9.14 -6.85 -5.17
C THR A 152 -10.36 -5.94 -5.05
N LEU A 153 -11.53 -6.43 -5.48
CA LEU A 153 -12.77 -5.65 -5.52
C LEU A 153 -13.97 -6.49 -5.04
N CYS A 154 -14.91 -5.84 -4.35
CA CYS A 154 -16.25 -6.37 -4.13
C CYS A 154 -17.04 -6.42 -5.45
N ASP A 155 -18.15 -7.16 -5.48
CA ASP A 155 -19.00 -7.31 -6.68
C ASP A 155 -19.51 -5.96 -7.18
N GLU A 156 -20.03 -5.10 -6.28
CA GLU A 156 -20.55 -3.77 -6.64
C GLU A 156 -19.50 -2.91 -7.37
N CYS A 157 -18.29 -2.79 -6.80
CA CYS A 157 -17.22 -2.00 -7.41
C CYS A 157 -16.64 -2.65 -8.67
N TYR A 158 -16.71 -3.98 -8.77
CA TYR A 158 -16.32 -4.70 -9.97
C TYR A 158 -17.30 -4.42 -11.12
N ASP A 159 -18.61 -4.51 -10.88
CA ASP A 159 -19.65 -4.26 -11.89
C ASP A 159 -19.60 -2.82 -12.40
N GLU A 160 -19.42 -1.85 -11.50
CA GLU A 160 -19.20 -0.46 -11.86
C GLU A 160 -17.97 -0.31 -12.77
N ARG A 161 -16.90 -1.03 -12.48
CA ARG A 161 -15.65 -0.98 -13.25
C ARG A 161 -15.83 -1.59 -14.64
N ILE A 162 -16.55 -2.70 -14.76
CA ILE A 162 -16.86 -3.32 -16.05
C ILE A 162 -17.67 -2.37 -16.93
N LYS A 163 -18.72 -1.74 -16.39
CA LYS A 163 -19.52 -0.74 -17.10
C LYS A 163 -18.66 0.39 -17.67
N VAL A 164 -17.71 0.90 -16.88
CA VAL A 164 -16.77 1.94 -17.33
C VAL A 164 -15.89 1.44 -18.49
N ILE A 165 -15.38 0.21 -18.40
CA ILE A 165 -14.53 -0.40 -19.44
C ILE A 165 -15.33 -0.59 -20.73
N GLU A 166 -16.54 -1.13 -20.65
CA GLU A 166 -17.42 -1.34 -21.81
C GLU A 166 -17.81 -0.03 -22.49
N ASN A 167 -18.20 0.98 -21.72
CA ASN A 167 -18.51 2.31 -22.24
C ASN A 167 -17.29 2.95 -22.93
N SER A 168 -16.09 2.74 -22.38
CA SER A 168 -14.85 3.23 -23.00
C SER A 168 -14.54 2.49 -24.31
N LYS A 169 -14.86 1.20 -24.41
CA LYS A 169 -14.72 0.42 -25.65
C LYS A 169 -15.71 0.90 -26.72
N LYS A 170 -16.98 1.11 -26.36
CA LYS A 170 -18.02 1.62 -27.29
C LYS A 170 -17.64 2.97 -27.89
N LYS A 171 -17.19 3.92 -27.07
CA LYS A 171 -16.70 5.22 -27.54
C LYS A 171 -15.50 5.12 -28.48
N ARG A 172 -14.60 4.14 -28.25
CA ARG A 172 -13.45 3.91 -29.14
C ARG A 172 -13.85 3.30 -30.48
N THR A 173 -14.88 2.45 -30.51
CA THR A 173 -15.40 1.89 -31.76
C THR A 173 -16.19 2.92 -32.57
N GLU A 174 -16.93 3.81 -31.91
CA GLU A 174 -17.71 4.89 -32.54
C GLU A 174 -16.82 6.00 -33.11
N ASN A 175 -15.65 6.27 -32.50
CA ASN A 175 -14.72 7.31 -32.93
C ASN A 175 -13.60 6.81 -33.87
N LYS A 176 -13.73 5.61 -34.48
CA LYS A 176 -12.77 5.17 -35.50
C LYS A 176 -13.03 5.96 -36.79
N PRO A 177 -12.06 6.74 -37.31
CA PRO A 177 -12.20 7.35 -38.62
C PRO A 177 -12.30 6.26 -39.70
N GLU A 178 -13.22 6.43 -40.65
CA GLU A 178 -13.30 5.66 -41.89
C GLU A 178 -12.12 6.03 -42.79
N ASP A 179 -10.91 5.54 -42.53
CA ASP A 179 -9.84 5.68 -43.53
C ASP A 179 -8.72 4.67 -43.31
N TYR A 180 -8.85 3.50 -43.95
CA TYR A 180 -7.76 2.62 -44.38
C TYR A 180 -8.30 1.63 -45.44
N MET A 181 -8.78 2.16 -46.57
CA MET A 181 -8.87 1.46 -47.85
C MET A 181 -8.60 2.46 -48.97
N GLY A 182 -7.32 2.79 -49.15
CA GLY A 182 -6.77 3.53 -50.28
C GLY A 182 -5.40 2.99 -50.61
#